data_AF-A0A1C5WAA9-F1
#
_entry.id   AF-A0A1C5WAA9-F1
#
_cell.length_a   1.000
_cell.length_b   1.000
_cell.length_c   1.000
_cell.angle_alpha   90.00
_cell.angle_beta   90.00
_cell.angle_gamma   90.00
#
_symmetry.space_group_name_H-M   'P 1'
#
loop_
_entity.id
_entity.type
_entity.pdbx_description
1 polymer ?
#
loop_
_entity_poly.entity_id
_entity_poly.type
_entity_poly.pdbx_seq_one_letter_code
_entity_poly.pdbx_strand_id
1 'polypeptide(L)' 'MKVPVKATYEKINGEMVQVEAEYAEIPAEVIAEYLIKNYRGSKEVTEA' A
#
# COMPACT_ATOMS: atom_id res chain seq x y z
N MET A 1 -6.00 9.05 -6.79
CA MET A 1 -5.32 8.83 -5.48
C MET A 1 -3.85 8.61 -5.76
N LYS A 2 -2.94 9.15 -4.93
CA LYS A 2 -1.49 8.90 -5.08
C LYS A 2 -1.06 7.78 -4.15
N VAL A 3 -0.39 6.78 -4.68
CA VAL A 3 0.09 5.61 -3.93
C VAL A 3 1.60 5.52 -4.09
N PRO A 4 2.36 5.28 -3.00
CA PRO A 4 3.80 5.06 -3.11
C PRO A 4 4.05 3.72 -3.82
N VAL A 5 4.75 3.77 -4.96
CA VAL A 5 5.14 2.57 -5.72
C VAL A 5 6.53 2.10 -5.37
N LYS A 6 7.34 2.99 -4.78
CA LYS A 6 8.69 2.70 -4.29
C LYS A 6 9.01 3.63 -3.14
N ALA A 7 9.65 3.11 -2.09
CA ALA A 7 10.08 3.89 -0.95
C ALA A 7 11.51 3.48 -0.55
N THR A 8 12.34 4.48 -0.24
CA THR A 8 13.69 4.29 0.25
C THR A 8 13.71 4.59 1.75
N TYR A 9 14.32 3.69 2.52
CA TYR A 9 14.48 3.84 3.96
C TYR A 9 15.95 3.88 4.34
N GLU A 10 16.29 4.73 5.28
CA GLU A 10 17.64 4.83 5.84
C GLU A 10 17.60 4.68 7.36
N LYS A 11 18.69 4.17 7.92
CA LYS A 11 18.84 4.04 9.36
C LYS A 11 19.40 5.33 9.95
N ILE A 12 18.56 6.12 10.60
CA ILE A 12 18.94 7.39 11.25
C ILE A 12 18.76 7.22 12.76
N ASN A 13 19.82 7.46 13.54
CA ASN A 13 19.82 7.31 15.00
C ASN A 13 19.34 5.93 15.51
N GLY A 14 19.54 4.88 14.71
CA GLY A 14 19.11 3.52 15.06
C GLY A 14 17.74 3.13 14.53
N GLU A 15 16.96 4.07 14.00
CA GLU A 15 15.60 3.85 13.52
C GLU A 15 15.53 3.88 11.99
N MET A 16 14.68 3.05 11.39
CA MET A 16 14.43 3.08 9.95
C MET A 16 13.46 4.21 9.62
N VAL A 17 13.96 5.24 8.94
CA VAL A 17 13.20 6.42 8.53
C VAL A 17 13.02 6.38 7.02
N GLN A 18 11.79 6.61 6.55
CA GLN A 18 11.53 6.78 5.13
C GLN A 18 12.10 8.13 4.68
N VAL A 19 13.04 8.12 3.73
CA VAL A 19 13.71 9.33 3.25
C VAL A 19 13.22 9.76 1.86
N GLU A 20 12.69 8.82 1.08
CA GLU A 20 12.20 9.08 -0.27
C GLU A 20 11.04 8.16 -0.60
N ALA A 21 10.09 8.64 -1.41
CA ALA A 21 9.12 7.78 -2.07
C ALA A 21 8.72 8.32 -3.44
N GLU A 22 8.59 7.40 -4.39
CA GLU A 22 8.02 7.66 -5.70
C GLU A 22 6.52 7.34 -5.65
N TYR A 23 5.70 8.33 -6.03
CA TYR A 23 4.25 8.21 -6.02
C TYR A 23 3.70 8.15 -7.43
N ALA A 24 2.77 7.22 -7.65
CA ALA A 24 2.01 7.15 -8.88
C ALA A 24 0.55 7.51 -8.63
N GLU A 25 -0.08 8.14 -9.63
CA GLU A 25 -1.52 8.24 -9.67
C GLU A 25 -2.08 6.93 -10.22
N ILE A 26 -2.86 6.24 -9.39
CA ILE A 26 -3.47 4.96 -9.74
C ILE A 26 -4.99 5.11 -9.57
N PRO A 27 -5.79 4.72 -10.58
CA PRO A 27 -7.24 4.66 -10.45
C PRO A 27 -7.66 3.70 -9.34
N ALA A 28 -8.73 4.03 -8.63
CA ALA A 28 -9.19 3.24 -7.48
C ALA A 28 -9.62 1.83 -7.91
N GLU A 29 -10.20 1.71 -9.11
CA GLU A 29 -10.68 0.48 -9.71
C GLU A 29 -9.54 -0.53 -9.91
N VAL A 30 -8.38 -0.04 -10.36
CA VAL A 30 -7.19 -0.88 -10.57
C VAL A 30 -6.67 -1.44 -9.25
N ILE A 31 -6.69 -0.63 -8.19
CA ILE A 31 -6.27 -1.06 -6.85
C ILE A 31 -7.26 -2.07 -6.28
N ALA A 32 -8.56 -1.82 -6.43
CA ALA A 32 -9.60 -2.73 -5.99
C ALA A 32 -9.47 -4.10 -6.67
N GLU A 33 -9.25 -4.14 -7.98
CA GLU A 33 -8.99 -5.38 -8.70
C GLU A 33 -7.72 -6.09 -8.22
N TYR A 34 -6.63 -5.34 -8.02
CA TYR A 34 -5.38 -5.91 -7.51
C TYR A 34 -5.57 -6.54 -6.13
N LEU A 35 -6.29 -5.86 -5.23
CA LEU A 35 -6.60 -6.37 -3.90
C LEU A 35 -7.46 -7.63 -4.00
N ILE A 36 -8.56 -7.63 -4.76
CA ILE A 36 -9.42 -8.82 -4.92
C ILE A 36 -8.62 -10.01 -5.47
N LYS A 37 -7.74 -9.79 -6.45
CA LYS A 37 -6.95 -10.85 -7.10
C LYS A 37 -5.86 -11.44 -6.17
N ASN A 38 -5.24 -10.61 -5.33
CA ASN A 38 -4.08 -11.01 -4.52
C ASN A 38 -4.41 -11.26 -3.04
N TYR A 39 -5.60 -10.89 -2.58
CA TYR A 39 -6.01 -11.07 -1.20
C TYR A 39 -6.55 -12.50 -0.98
N ARG A 40 -5.69 -13.40 -0.47
CA ARG A 40 -6.07 -14.75 -0.02
C ARG A 40 -6.44 -14.76 1.48
N GLY A 41 -7.65 -14.30 1.80
CA GLY A 41 -8.35 -14.45 3.12
C GLY A 41 -8.03 -13.40 4.19
N SER A 42 -8.90 -13.03 5.14
CA SER A 42 -10.19 -13.57 5.59
C SER A 42 -10.90 -12.59 6.57
N LYS A 43 -12.22 -12.39 6.41
CA LYS A 43 -13.28 -12.44 7.46
C LYS A 43 -14.63 -12.01 6.88
N GLU A 44 -15.66 -12.76 7.24
CA GLU A 44 -17.07 -12.48 6.94
C GLU A 44 -17.43 -11.05 7.32
N VAL A 45 -17.99 -10.30 6.37
CA VAL A 45 -18.70 -9.06 6.68
C VAL A 45 -20.08 -9.51 7.17
N THR A 46 -20.23 -9.72 8.48
CA THR A 46 -21.57 -9.83 9.07
C THR A 46 -22.16 -8.42 9.10
N GLU A 47 -23.09 -8.14 8.19
CA GLU A 47 -23.98 -6.99 8.31
C GLU A 47 -24.84 -7.18 9.56
N ALA A 48 -24.91 -6.15 10.41
CA ALA A 48 -25.79 -6.06 11.56
C ALA A 48 -26.97 -5.13 11.24
#